data_AF-A0A7S1ZV33-F1
#
_entry.id   AF-A0A7S1ZV33-F1
#
_cell.length_a   1.000
_cell.length_b   1.000
_cell.length_c   1.000
_cell.angle_alpha   90.00
_cell.angle_beta   90.00
_cell.angle_gamma   90.00
#
_symmetry.space_group_name_H-M   'P 1'
#
loop_
_entity.id
_entity.type
_entity.pdbx_description
1 polymer ?
#
loop_
_entity_poly.entity_id
_entity_poly.type
_entity_poly.pdbx_seq_one_letter_code
_entity_poly.pdbx_strand_id
1 'polypeptide(L)'
;SGPAVPEWMGERARRNLSKRDVNVRRRIELLQDFGMPSSSSKLIQSPDGRYVVATGTYPPRMRCYDLTELGMKFERYLDAEAVDALFLGEDYGKVALLRSDRTVE
;
A
#
# COMPACT_ATOMS: atom_id res chain seq x y z
N SER A 1 12.45 -13.79 5.72
CA SER A 1 11.54 -12.88 6.43
C SER A 1 12.21 -12.49 7.74
N GLY A 2 12.80 -11.30 7.82
CA GLY A 2 13.37 -10.78 9.07
C GLY A 2 12.25 -10.36 10.05
N PRO A 3 12.53 -10.26 11.36
CA PRO A 3 11.54 -9.81 12.33
C PRO A 3 11.02 -8.41 11.94
N ALA A 4 9.70 -8.29 11.81
CA ALA A 4 9.06 -7.03 11.46
C ALA A 4 9.25 -6.04 12.60
N VAL A 5 9.86 -4.90 12.32
CA VAL A 5 9.87 -3.76 13.24
C VAL A 5 8.42 -3.34 13.45
N PRO A 6 7.89 -3.36 14.68
CA PRO A 6 6.49 -3.04 14.92
C PRO A 6 6.13 -1.61 14.50
N GLU A 7 4.96 -1.40 13.90
CA GLU A 7 4.49 -0.07 13.46
C GLU A 7 4.29 0.90 14.63
N TRP A 8 3.95 0.41 15.82
CA TRP A 8 3.78 1.22 17.03
C TRP A 8 5.12 1.74 17.61
N MET A 9 6.26 1.30 17.07
CA MET A 9 7.57 1.74 17.53
C MET A 9 7.85 3.17 17.03
N GLY A 10 7.82 4.14 17.94
CA GLY A 10 8.12 5.54 17.61
C GLY A 10 9.50 5.74 16.98
N GLU A 11 9.67 6.81 16.21
CA GLU A 11 10.88 7.07 15.40
C GLU A 11 12.19 7.01 16.20
N ARG A 12 12.19 7.48 17.45
CA ARG A 12 13.36 7.47 18.32
C ARG A 12 13.78 6.04 18.69
N ALA A 13 12.81 5.17 18.97
CA ALA A 13 13.05 3.77 19.25
C ALA A 13 13.52 3.04 17.98
N ARG A 14 12.90 3.31 16.83
CA ARG A 14 13.34 2.83 15.50
C ARG A 14 14.80 3.20 15.20
N ARG A 15 15.18 4.47 15.41
CA ARG A 15 16.57 4.95 15.25
C ARG A 15 17.55 4.30 16.23
N ASN A 16 17.15 4.01 17.46
CA ASN A 16 18.00 3.30 18.41
C ASN A 16 18.14 1.82 18.04
N LEU A 17 17.09 1.19 17.51
CA LEU A 17 17.10 -0.18 17.04
C LEU A 17 18.04 -0.36 15.84
N SER A 18 18.00 0.56 14.86
CA SER A 18 18.88 0.51 13.69
C SER A 18 20.36 0.72 14.02
N LYS A 19 20.67 1.40 15.13
CA LYS A 19 22.04 1.51 15.65
C LYS A 19 22.54 0.23 16.30
N ARG A 20 21.64 -0.56 16.90
CA ARG A 20 21.98 -1.77 17.67
C ARG A 20 21.95 -3.04 16.82
N ASP A 21 21.10 -3.10 15.79
CA ASP A 21 20.87 -4.29 14.97
C ASP A 21 21.27 -4.06 13.51
N VAL A 22 22.29 -4.80 13.05
CA VAL A 22 22.81 -4.75 11.68
C VAL A 22 21.75 -5.20 10.66
N ASN A 23 20.86 -6.11 11.02
CA ASN A 23 19.81 -6.58 10.13
C ASN A 23 18.75 -5.50 9.89
N VAL A 24 18.41 -4.74 10.93
CA VAL A 24 17.51 -3.58 10.82
C VAL A 24 18.19 -2.47 10.00
N ARG A 25 19.49 -2.24 10.22
CA ARG A 25 20.27 -1.25 9.46
C ARG A 25 20.39 -1.56 7.97
N ARG A 26 20.49 -2.85 7.61
CA ARG A 26 20.61 -3.31 6.22
C ARG A 26 19.25 -3.53 5.54
N ARG A 27 18.14 -3.32 6.24
CA ARG A 27 16.81 -3.47 5.67
C ARG A 27 16.58 -2.36 4.63
N ILE A 28 16.45 -2.77 3.38
CA ILE A 28 16.10 -1.89 2.26
C ILE A 28 14.58 -1.90 2.15
N GLU A 29 13.97 -0.72 2.26
CA GLU A 29 12.56 -0.50 1.96
C GLU A 29 12.50 0.32 0.66
N LEU A 30 11.88 -0.25 -0.37
CA LEU A 30 11.84 0.36 -1.70
C LEU A 30 10.73 1.41 -1.81
N LEU A 31 9.58 1.12 -1.21
CA LEU A 31 8.38 1.94 -1.23
C LEU A 31 7.90 2.09 0.21
N GLN A 32 7.81 3.33 0.68
CA GLN A 32 7.53 3.61 2.07
C GLN A 32 6.13 3.11 2.48
N ASP A 33 6.06 2.41 3.62
CA ASP A 33 4.81 1.94 4.24
C ASP A 33 3.91 1.18 3.24
N PHE A 34 4.56 0.37 2.38
CA PHE A 34 3.90 -0.47 1.39
C PHE A 34 3.32 -1.74 2.03
N GLY A 35 2.18 -1.57 2.69
CA GLY A 35 1.44 -2.65 3.35
C GLY A 35 0.00 -2.26 3.61
N MET A 36 -0.77 -3.23 4.13
CA MET A 36 -2.15 -3.04 4.59
C MET A 36 -2.25 -3.45 6.06
N PRO A 37 -3.14 -2.85 6.86
CA PRO A 37 -3.27 -3.19 8.28
C PRO A 37 -3.62 -4.66 8.56
N SER A 38 -4.43 -5.27 7.68
CA SER A 38 -4.85 -6.67 7.80
C SER A 38 -4.26 -7.52 6.68
N SER A 39 -4.80 -7.41 5.47
CA SER A 39 -4.26 -8.04 4.26
C SER A 39 -4.62 -7.22 3.02
N SER A 40 -3.88 -7.44 1.93
CA SER A 40 -4.22 -6.91 0.62
C SER A 40 -4.98 -7.95 -0.21
N SER A 41 -5.96 -7.51 -1.00
CA SER A 41 -6.75 -8.38 -1.89
C SER A 41 -6.30 -8.32 -3.35
N LYS A 42 -6.03 -7.12 -3.87
CA LYS A 42 -5.63 -6.89 -5.27
C LYS A 42 -4.53 -5.83 -5.35
N LEU A 43 -3.64 -5.99 -6.31
CA LEU A 43 -2.69 -4.97 -6.74
C LEU A 43 -2.75 -4.80 -8.25
N ILE A 44 -2.73 -3.56 -8.71
CA ILE A 44 -2.66 -3.19 -10.12
C ILE A 44 -1.64 -2.07 -10.31
N GLN A 45 -0.98 -2.05 -11.47
CA GLN A 45 -0.07 -0.99 -11.88
C GLN A 45 -0.71 -0.19 -13.01
N SER A 46 -0.51 1.12 -13.01
CA SER A 46 -0.97 1.98 -14.11
C SER A 46 -0.21 1.66 -15.40
N PRO A 47 -0.82 1.84 -16.58
CA PRO A 47 -0.16 1.58 -17.86
C PRO A 47 1.15 2.36 -18.07
N ASP A 48 1.24 3.59 -17.55
CA ASP A 48 2.45 4.40 -17.58
C ASP A 48 3.57 3.89 -16.64
N GLY A 49 3.27 2.90 -15.81
CA GLY A 49 4.18 2.29 -14.86
C GLY A 49 4.48 3.14 -13.63
N ARG A 50 3.86 4.31 -13.47
CA ARG A 50 4.17 5.27 -12.39
C ARG A 50 3.41 5.01 -11.10
N TYR A 51 2.21 4.46 -11.18
CA TYR A 51 1.32 4.30 -10.03
C TYR A 51 1.03 2.83 -9.74
N VAL A 52 0.92 2.51 -8.47
CA VAL A 52 0.44 1.22 -8.00
C VAL A 52 -0.76 1.45 -7.11
N VAL A 53 -1.87 0.78 -7.39
CA VAL A 53 -3.03 0.74 -6.51
C VAL A 53 -3.07 -0.63 -5.84
N ALA A 54 -3.22 -0.63 -4.52
CA ALA A 54 -3.40 -1.81 -3.70
C ALA A 54 -4.72 -1.69 -2.93
N THR A 55 -5.50 -2.76 -2.87
CA THR A 55 -6.74 -2.82 -2.10
C THR A 55 -6.53 -3.65 -0.83
N GLY A 56 -7.14 -3.22 0.26
CA GLY A 56 -7.09 -3.86 1.58
C GLY A 56 -8.44 -4.41 2.01
N THR A 57 -8.40 -5.48 2.80
CA THR A 57 -9.57 -6.26 3.23
C THR A 57 -10.28 -5.68 4.45
N TYR A 58 -9.54 -5.22 5.47
CA TYR A 58 -10.13 -4.69 6.70
C TYR A 58 -9.41 -3.47 7.31
N PRO A 59 -10.17 -2.39 7.61
CA PRO A 59 -11.44 -2.07 6.96
C PRO A 59 -11.19 -1.89 5.44
N PRO A 60 -12.20 -2.16 4.59
CA PRO A 60 -12.05 -2.07 3.13
C PRO A 60 -11.48 -0.72 2.71
N ARG A 61 -10.39 -0.75 1.93
CA ARG A 61 -9.67 0.45 1.51
C ARG A 61 -8.91 0.24 0.21
N MET A 62 -8.57 1.34 -0.45
CA MET A 62 -7.59 1.39 -1.52
C MET A 62 -6.48 2.37 -1.13
N ARG A 63 -5.23 2.01 -1.43
CA ARG A 63 -4.06 2.89 -1.37
C ARG A 63 -3.49 3.05 -2.76
N CYS A 64 -3.17 4.29 -3.14
CA CYS A 64 -2.42 4.58 -4.34
C CYS A 64 -1.01 5.01 -3.95
N TYR A 65 -0.02 4.45 -4.61
CA TYR A 65 1.40 4.75 -4.41
C TYR A 65 1.98 5.37 -5.68
N ASP A 66 2.82 6.40 -5.52
CA ASP A 66 3.60 6.98 -6.61
C ASP A 66 5.02 6.38 -6.57
N LEU A 67 5.40 5.68 -7.63
CA LEU A 67 6.71 5.03 -7.74
C LEU A 67 7.85 6.02 -8.03
N THR A 68 7.54 7.25 -8.42
CA THR A 68 8.55 8.32 -8.60
C THR A 68 8.91 8.94 -7.25
N GLU A 69 7.92 9.14 -6.38
CA GLU A 69 8.10 9.71 -5.04
C GLU A 69 8.36 8.65 -3.97
N LEU A 70 8.28 7.36 -4.33
CA LEU A 70 8.50 6.20 -3.46
C LEU A 70 7.66 6.24 -2.18
N GLY A 71 6.40 6.70 -2.30
CA GLY A 71 5.49 6.84 -1.18
C GLY A 71 4.03 6.66 -1.51
N MET A 72 3.20 6.63 -0.46
CA MET A 72 1.74 6.64 -0.59
C MET A 72 1.28 8.02 -1.04
N LYS A 73 0.55 8.07 -2.15
CA LYS A 73 -0.06 9.29 -2.66
C LYS A 73 -1.36 9.61 -1.93
N PHE A 74 -2.22 8.61 -1.77
CA PHE A 74 -3.44 8.73 -0.98
C PHE A 74 -3.97 7.37 -0.53
N GLU A 75 -4.88 7.43 0.43
CA GLU A 75 -5.67 6.31 0.90
C GLU A 75 -7.14 6.70 0.90
N ARG A 76 -8.00 5.74 0.54
CA ARG A 76 -9.45 5.90 0.56
C ARG A 76 -10.12 4.66 1.13
N TYR A 77 -11.09 4.86 2.01
CA TYR A 77 -11.93 3.80 2.54
C TYR A 77 -13.05 3.48 1.55
N LEU A 78 -13.42 2.20 1.48
CA LEU A 78 -14.47 1.68 0.62
C LEU A 78 -15.63 1.19 1.48
N ASP A 79 -16.84 1.21 0.93
CA ASP A 79 -18.03 0.70 1.63
C ASP A 79 -18.03 -0.84 1.70
N ALA A 80 -17.41 -1.48 0.70
CA ALA A 80 -17.28 -2.92 0.56
C ALA A 80 -15.89 -3.29 0.03
N GLU A 81 -15.49 -4.55 0.25
CA GLU A 81 -14.21 -5.06 -0.21
C GLU A 81 -14.11 -5.03 -1.75
N ALA A 82 -12.99 -4.50 -2.25
CA ALA A 82 -12.68 -4.57 -3.67
C ALA A 82 -12.21 -5.99 -4.05
N VAL A 83 -12.95 -6.60 -4.96
CA VAL A 83 -12.69 -7.92 -5.55
C VAL A 83 -11.74 -7.79 -6.73
N ASP A 84 -11.96 -6.77 -7.58
CA ASP A 84 -11.09 -6.47 -8.71
C ASP A 84 -10.97 -4.97 -8.93
N ALA A 85 -9.91 -4.56 -9.63
CA ALA A 85 -9.64 -3.16 -9.94
C ALA A 85 -9.02 -3.03 -11.33
N LEU A 86 -9.30 -1.92 -12.01
CA LEU A 86 -8.74 -1.62 -13.33
C LEU A 86 -8.52 -0.12 -13.51
N PHE A 87 -7.35 0.28 -14.03
CA PHE A 87 -7.13 1.65 -14.50
C PHE A 87 -7.91 1.89 -15.79
N LEU A 88 -8.68 2.98 -15.84
CA LEU A 88 -9.45 3.39 -17.03
C LEU A 88 -8.69 4.40 -17.92
N GLY A 89 -7.46 4.73 -17.54
CA GLY A 89 -6.56 5.63 -18.26
C GLY A 89 -5.11 5.21 -18.07
N GLU A 90 -4.18 6.06 -18.49
CA GLU A 90 -2.75 5.81 -18.34
C GLU A 90 -2.25 6.02 -16.89
N ASP A 91 -2.99 6.79 -16.08
CA ASP A 91 -2.64 7.18 -14.72
C ASP A 91 -3.74 6.81 -13.69
N TYR A 92 -3.57 7.25 -12.44
CA TYR A 92 -4.52 7.03 -11.34
C TYR A 92 -5.80 7.87 -11.40
N GLY A 93 -5.97 8.73 -12.42
CA GLY A 93 -7.08 9.67 -12.49
C GLY A 93 -8.46 9.00 -12.52
N LYS A 94 -8.55 7.77 -13.06
CA LYS A 94 -9.76 6.95 -13.03
C LYS A 94 -9.42 5.47 -12.82
N VAL A 95 -10.02 4.89 -11.79
CA VAL A 95 -9.89 3.47 -11.46
C VAL A 95 -11.29 2.91 -11.25
N ALA A 96 -11.63 1.84 -11.96
CA ALA A 96 -12.85 1.08 -11.73
C ALA A 96 -12.60 0.01 -10.66
N LEU A 97 -13.52 -0.14 -9.72
CA LEU A 97 -13.50 -1.13 -8.65
C LEU A 97 -14.73 -2.02 -8.75
N LEU A 98 -14.52 -3.33 -8.87
CA LEU A 98 -15.56 -4.33 -8.67
C LEU A 98 -15.61 -4.68 -7.19
N ARG A 99 -16.75 -4.44 -6.53
CA ARG A 99 -16.91 -4.62 -5.08
C ARG A 99 -17.74 -5.86 -4.74
N SER A 100 -17.54 -6.41 -3.55
CA SER A 100 -18.19 -7.66 -3.10
C SER A 100 -19.71 -7.53 -2.87
N ASP A 101 -20.22 -6.31 -2.77
CA ASP A 101 -21.65 -5.97 -2.63
C ASP A 101 -22.39 -5.93 -3.98
N ARG A 102 -21.77 -6.40 -5.07
CA ARG A 102 -22.30 -6.40 -6.46
C ARG A 102 -22.43 -5.01 -7.07
N THR A 103 -21.59 -4.07 -6.65
CA THR A 103 -21.51 -2.74 -7.26
C THR A 103 -20.19 -2.56 -8.01
N VAL A 104 -20.22 -1.67 -9.00
CA VAL A 104 -19.03 -1.17 -9.68
C VAL A 104 -18.92 0.31 -9.39
N GLU A 105 -17.74 0.72 -8.96
CA GLU A 105 -17.41 2.10 -8.64
C GLU A 105 -16.32 2.65 -9.56
#